data_AF-A0A1D6K8R9-F1
#
_entry.id   AF-A0A1D6K8R9-F1
#
_cell.length_a   1.000
_cell.length_b   1.000
_cell.length_c   1.000
_cell.angle_alpha   90.00
_cell.angle_beta   90.00
_cell.angle_gamma   90.00
#
_symmetry.space_group_name_H-M   'P 1'
#
loop_
_entity.id
_entity.type
_entity.pdbx_description
1 polymer ?
#
loop_
_entity_poly.entity_id
_entity_poly.type
_entity_poly.pdbx_seq_one_letter_code
_entity_poly.pdbx_strand_id
1 'polypeptide(L)'
;MLYGLIHARYILTSKGLAAMLEKFKNYDFGRCPRVYCCGQPCLPAGQSDVPRSSTVKIYCPKCEELNYPRSKYQGNIDGSYFGTTFPHLFLMTYSHLKPQKPSQQYTPRVFGFKLHKPS
;
A
#
# COMPACT_ATOMS: atom_id res chain seq x y z
N MET A 1 1.17 18.71 -12.02
CA MET A 1 2.34 17.82 -12.24
C MET A 1 3.53 18.18 -11.36
N LEU A 2 4.02 19.44 -11.35
CA LEU A 2 5.21 19.85 -10.56
C LEU A 2 5.12 19.49 -9.06
N TYR A 3 4.01 19.83 -8.40
CA TYR A 3 3.81 19.50 -6.98
C TYR A 3 3.96 18.01 -6.68
N GLY A 4 3.42 17.15 -7.54
CA GLY A 4 3.49 15.70 -7.36
C GLY A 4 4.91 15.16 -7.39
N LEU A 5 5.77 15.67 -8.28
CA LEU A 5 7.18 15.27 -8.34
C LEU A 5 7.99 15.80 -7.15
N ILE A 6 7.67 16.99 -6.65
CA ILE A 6 8.24 17.51 -5.42
C ILE A 6 7.78 16.67 -4.23
N HIS A 7 6.50 16.29 -4.20
CA HIS A 7 5.92 15.46 -3.16
C HIS A 7 6.62 14.11 -3.06
N ALA A 8 6.89 13.43 -4.18
CA ALA A 8 7.60 12.16 -4.21
C ALA A 8 8.98 12.23 -3.53
N ARG A 9 9.69 13.36 -3.69
CA ARG A 9 10.98 13.58 -3.02
C ARG A 9 10.79 13.97 -1.55
N TYR A 10 9.82 14.81 -1.26
CA TYR A 10 9.54 15.31 0.10
C TYR A 10 9.20 14.17 1.07
N ILE A 11 8.35 13.21 0.65
CA ILE A 11 7.91 12.12 1.52
C ILE A 11 9.01 11.10 1.88
N LEU A 12 10.19 11.20 1.25
CA LEU A 12 11.38 10.43 1.61
C LEU A 12 12.28 11.14 2.64
N THR A 13 12.02 12.42 2.93
CA THR A 13 12.74 13.17 3.97
C THR A 13 12.20 12.84 5.35
N SER A 14 12.99 13.05 6.41
CA SER A 14 12.54 12.81 7.80
C SER A 14 11.26 13.56 8.17
N LYS A 15 11.13 14.82 7.72
CA LYS A 15 9.93 15.65 7.94
C LYS A 15 8.73 15.11 7.16
N GLY A 16 8.93 14.68 5.91
CA GLY A 16 7.89 14.07 5.09
C GLY A 16 7.42 12.73 5.64
N LEU A 17 8.33 11.87 6.07
CA LEU A 17 8.03 10.59 6.72
C LEU A 17 7.20 10.79 7.99
N ALA A 18 7.57 11.76 8.85
CA ALA A 18 6.79 12.08 10.04
C ALA A 18 5.38 12.60 9.69
N ALA A 19 5.24 13.43 8.66
CA ALA A 19 3.93 13.88 8.20
C ALA A 19 3.07 12.73 7.63
N MET A 20 3.68 11.80 6.90
CA MET A 20 2.99 10.61 6.39
C MET A 20 2.66 9.60 7.50
N LEU A 21 3.44 9.56 8.58
CA LEU A 21 3.17 8.71 9.74
C LEU A 21 1.85 9.08 10.41
N GLU A 22 1.60 10.37 10.62
CA GLU A 22 0.34 10.82 11.21
C GLU A 22 -0.86 10.45 10.33
N LYS A 23 -0.71 10.59 9.01
CA LYS A 23 -1.72 10.13 8.04
C LYS A 23 -1.94 8.63 8.06
N PHE A 24 -0.87 7.85 8.20
CA PHE A 24 -0.93 6.39 8.31
C PHE A 24 -1.70 5.95 9.56
N LYS A 25 -1.42 6.57 10.72
CA LYS A 25 -2.14 6.30 11.98
C LYS A 25 -3.63 6.67 11.88
N ASN A 26 -3.96 7.72 11.14
CA ASN A 26 -5.33 8.18 10.92
C ASN A 26 -6.10 7.38 9.85
N TYR A 27 -5.48 6.37 9.23
CA TYR A 27 -6.06 5.58 8.14
C TYR A 27 -6.41 6.40 6.88
N ASP A 28 -5.78 7.57 6.67
CA ASP A 28 -6.05 8.47 5.53
C ASP A 28 -5.83 7.78 4.17
N PHE A 29 -4.89 6.84 4.10
CA PHE A 29 -4.55 6.10 2.88
C PHE A 29 -5.44 4.88 2.64
N GLY A 30 -6.34 4.59 3.58
CA GLY A 30 -7.23 3.44 3.53
C GLY A 30 -6.62 2.16 4.11
N ARG A 31 -7.35 1.08 3.88
CA ARG A 31 -7.11 -0.24 4.48
C ARG A 31 -7.00 -1.32 3.41
N CYS A 32 -6.27 -2.38 3.73
CA CYS A 32 -6.10 -3.51 2.84
C CYS A 32 -7.47 -4.14 2.50
N PRO A 33 -7.77 -4.41 1.21
CA PRO A 33 -9.02 -5.04 0.82
C PRO A 33 -9.08 -6.55 1.16
N ARG A 34 -7.94 -7.20 1.41
CA ARG A 34 -7.90 -8.63 1.75
C ARG A 34 -8.49 -8.90 3.12
N VAL A 35 -9.43 -9.83 3.19
CA VAL A 35 -10.13 -10.22 4.43
C VAL A 35 -9.15 -10.62 5.53
N TYR A 36 -8.18 -11.50 5.22
CA TYR A 36 -7.18 -11.98 6.18
C TYR A 36 -6.11 -10.93 6.57
N CYS A 37 -6.12 -9.75 5.95
CA CYS A 37 -5.35 -8.61 6.44
C CYS A 37 -6.06 -7.84 7.56
N CYS A 38 -7.31 -8.18 7.88
CA CYS A 38 -8.08 -7.61 9.00
C CYS A 38 -8.14 -6.07 8.97
N GLY A 39 -8.23 -5.47 7.77
CA GLY A 39 -8.28 -4.01 7.64
C GLY A 39 -6.97 -3.29 7.98
N GLN A 40 -5.81 -3.94 7.82
CA GLN A 40 -4.48 -3.33 7.98
C GLN A 40 -4.39 -1.95 7.28
N PRO A 41 -3.95 -0.87 7.97
CA PRO A 41 -3.66 0.41 7.33
C PRO A 41 -2.56 0.28 6.27
N CYS A 42 -2.75 0.96 5.14
CA CYS A 42 -1.88 0.88 3.97
C CYS A 42 -1.10 2.19 3.74
N LEU A 43 -0.15 2.14 2.80
CA LEU A 43 0.63 3.29 2.34
C LEU A 43 0.42 3.49 0.83
N PRO A 44 0.38 4.72 0.31
CA PRO A 44 0.33 4.98 -1.12
C PRO A 44 1.67 4.61 -1.79
N ALA A 45 1.62 4.09 -3.02
CA ALA A 45 2.79 3.68 -3.77
C ALA A 45 2.56 3.81 -5.28
N GLY A 46 3.62 4.14 -6.03
CA GLY A 46 3.67 4.00 -7.48
C GLY A 46 4.27 2.66 -7.91
N GLN A 47 3.88 2.16 -9.07
CA GLN A 47 4.58 1.03 -9.72
C GLN A 47 5.76 1.50 -10.59
N SER A 48 5.84 2.80 -10.86
CA SER A 48 6.87 3.44 -11.67
C SER A 48 7.09 4.86 -11.18
N ASP A 49 8.33 5.33 -11.25
CA ASP A 49 8.70 6.72 -10.99
C ASP A 49 8.55 7.60 -12.26
N VAL A 50 8.20 7.00 -13.39
CA VAL A 50 7.93 7.69 -14.66
C VAL A 50 6.48 8.21 -14.67
N PRO A 51 6.25 9.52 -14.87
CA PRO A 51 4.91 10.09 -14.94
C PRO A 51 4.05 9.46 -16.03
N ARG A 52 2.74 9.39 -15.78
CA ARG A 52 1.70 8.81 -16.65
C ARG A 52 1.87 7.32 -16.97
N SER A 53 2.81 6.63 -16.30
CA SER A 53 2.99 5.18 -16.49
C SER A 53 1.90 4.36 -15.78
N SER A 54 1.55 4.75 -14.55
CA SER A 54 0.51 4.06 -13.78
C SER A 54 -0.10 4.99 -12.73
N THR A 55 -1.30 4.66 -12.29
CA THR A 55 -1.96 5.37 -11.20
C THR A 55 -1.52 4.84 -9.84
N VAL A 56 -1.70 5.66 -8.80
CA VAL A 56 -1.34 5.31 -7.42
C VAL A 56 -2.04 4.02 -6.98
N LYS A 57 -1.27 3.17 -6.30
CA LYS A 57 -1.71 1.95 -5.63
C LYS A 57 -1.60 2.13 -4.12
N ILE A 58 -2.22 1.23 -3.38
CA ILE A 58 -2.05 1.09 -1.94
C ILE A 58 -1.21 -0.16 -1.64
N TYR A 59 -0.08 0.04 -0.98
CA TYR A 59 0.78 -1.01 -0.44
C TYR A 59 0.30 -1.43 0.94
N CYS A 60 0.03 -2.72 1.12
CA CYS A 60 -0.30 -3.30 2.42
C CYS A 60 0.96 -3.86 3.08
N PRO A 61 1.36 -3.38 4.27
CA PRO A 61 2.55 -3.88 4.97
C PRO A 61 2.37 -5.30 5.54
N LYS A 62 1.12 -5.81 5.61
CA LYS A 62 0.81 -7.14 6.14
C LYS A 62 0.92 -8.24 5.11
N CYS A 63 0.28 -8.09 3.96
CA CYS A 63 0.41 -9.05 2.85
C CYS A 63 1.52 -8.71 1.86
N GLU A 64 2.21 -7.58 2.04
CA GLU A 64 3.34 -7.15 1.21
C GLU A 64 2.97 -7.00 -0.29
N GLU A 65 1.72 -6.59 -0.57
CA GLU A 65 1.20 -6.47 -1.94
C GLU A 65 0.56 -5.10 -2.24
N LEU A 66 0.58 -4.73 -3.52
CA LEU A 66 -0.07 -3.55 -4.07
C LEU A 66 -1.51 -3.85 -4.50
N ASN A 67 -2.43 -2.97 -4.13
CA ASN A 67 -3.84 -3.05 -4.51
C ASN A 67 -4.32 -1.71 -5.06
N TYR A 68 -5.45 -1.71 -5.77
CA TYR A 68 -6.09 -0.48 -6.20
C TYR A 68 -6.77 0.22 -5.01
N PRO A 69 -6.71 1.55 -4.92
CA PRO A 69 -7.48 2.28 -3.93
C PRO A 69 -8.99 2.06 -4.16
N ARG A 70 -9.78 2.00 -3.08
CA ARG A 70 -11.23 1.79 -3.18
C ARG A 70 -11.97 2.98 -3.81
N SER A 71 -11.47 4.19 -3.62
CA SER A 71 -12.06 5.40 -4.19
C SER A 71 -11.59 5.61 -5.62
N LYS A 72 -12.55 5.73 -6.56
CA LYS A 72 -12.27 6.06 -7.97
C LYS A 72 -11.52 7.38 -8.14
N TYR A 73 -11.76 8.36 -7.26
CA TYR A 73 -11.07 9.66 -7.31
C TYR A 73 -9.57 9.52 -7.01
N GLN A 74 -9.22 8.73 -5.99
CA GLN A 74 -7.83 8.44 -5.65
C GLN A 74 -7.14 7.64 -6.75
N GLY A 75 -7.88 6.76 -7.43
CA GLY A 75 -7.38 5.92 -8.52
C GLY A 75 -6.96 6.68 -9.79
N ASN A 76 -7.25 7.98 -9.92
CA ASN A 76 -6.83 8.81 -11.05
C ASN A 76 -5.54 9.60 -10.77
N ILE A 77 -4.99 9.53 -9.56
CA ILE A 77 -3.75 10.21 -9.18
C ILE A 77 -2.56 9.42 -9.75
N ASP A 78 -1.58 10.13 -10.31
CA ASP A 78 -0.35 9.53 -10.85
C ASP A 78 0.49 8.88 -9.73
N GLY A 79 0.87 7.62 -9.91
CA GLY A 79 1.67 6.88 -8.92
C GLY A 79 3.07 7.44 -8.73
N SER A 80 3.64 8.11 -9.74
CA SER A 80 4.96 8.75 -9.66
C SER A 80 5.04 9.86 -8.61
N TYR A 81 3.90 10.38 -8.15
CA TYR A 81 3.86 11.40 -7.11
C TYR A 81 4.13 10.85 -5.70
N PHE A 82 4.11 9.53 -5.55
CA PHE A 82 4.51 8.82 -4.33
C PHE A 82 5.78 8.00 -4.56
N GLY A 83 5.98 7.55 -5.79
CA GLY A 83 7.14 6.77 -6.20
C GLY A 83 7.10 5.33 -5.70
N THR A 84 8.09 4.57 -6.14
CA THR A 84 8.23 3.13 -5.86
C THR A 84 8.80 2.84 -4.47
N THR A 85 9.57 3.79 -3.92
CA THR A 85 10.43 3.56 -2.75
C THR A 85 9.76 3.89 -1.41
N PHE A 86 8.84 4.85 -1.39
CA PHE A 86 8.29 5.43 -0.16
C PHE A 86 7.78 4.40 0.88
N PRO A 87 6.93 3.41 0.53
CA PRO A 87 6.41 2.46 1.52
C PRO A 87 7.52 1.64 2.19
N HIS A 88 8.55 1.28 1.42
CA HIS A 88 9.66 0.47 1.91
C HIS A 88 10.54 1.27 2.86
N LEU A 89 10.94 2.48 2.47
CA LEU A 89 11.72 3.37 3.33
C LEU A 89 10.98 3.75 4.61
N PHE A 90 9.67 4.00 4.50
CA PHE A 90 8.81 4.29 5.65
C PHE A 90 8.83 3.14 6.66
N LEU A 91 8.69 1.88 6.20
CA LEU A 91 8.68 0.71 7.09
C LEU A 91 10.08 0.33 7.60
N MET A 92 11.15 0.68 6.87
CA MET A 92 12.52 0.58 7.40
C MET A 92 12.75 1.57 8.54
N THR A 93 12.24 2.80 8.41
CA THR A 93 12.35 3.86 9.42
C THR A 93 11.49 3.58 10.65
N TYR A 94 10.26 3.10 10.44
CA TYR A 94 9.30 2.79 11.49
C TYR A 94 9.05 1.28 11.60
N SER A 95 10.12 0.50 11.81
CA SER A 95 10.08 -0.97 11.82
C SER A 95 9.12 -1.57 12.83
N HIS A 96 8.88 -0.89 13.96
CA HIS A 96 7.91 -1.27 14.99
C HIS A 96 6.45 -1.27 14.50
N LEU A 97 6.15 -0.62 13.36
CA LEU A 97 4.82 -0.61 12.75
C LEU A 97 4.61 -1.78 11.78
N LYS A 98 5.65 -2.58 11.48
CA LYS A 98 5.52 -3.71 10.56
C LYS A 98 4.66 -4.81 11.21
N PRO A 99 3.49 -5.13 10.64
CA PRO A 99 2.61 -6.15 11.21
C PRO A 99 3.16 -7.55 10.97
N GLN A 100 2.72 -8.51 11.79
CA GLN A 100 2.95 -9.93 11.50
C GLN A 100 2.18 -10.35 10.24
N LYS A 101 2.79 -11.26 9.47
CA LYS A 101 2.18 -11.81 8.26
C LYS A 101 0.83 -12.48 8.59
N PRO A 102 -0.14 -12.50 7.64
CA PRO A 102 -1.40 -13.20 7.83
C PRO A 102 -1.16 -14.66 8.20
N SER A 103 -1.72 -15.12 9.32
CA SER A 103 -1.62 -16.51 9.75
C SER A 103 -2.53 -17.45 8.95
N GLN A 104 -3.57 -16.89 8.31
CA GLN A 104 -4.58 -17.64 7.57
C GLN A 104 -4.54 -17.28 6.09
N GLN A 105 -4.62 -18.31 5.25
CA GLN A 105 -4.80 -18.19 3.81
C GLN A 105 -6.17 -18.75 3.42
N TYR A 106 -6.80 -18.13 2.42
CA TYR A 106 -8.08 -18.61 1.90
C TYR A 106 -7.95 -20.06 1.43
N THR A 107 -8.79 -20.94 1.97
CA THR A 107 -8.90 -22.33 1.51
C THR A 107 -10.24 -22.49 0.80
N PRO A 108 -10.28 -22.49 -0.54
CA PRO A 108 -11.54 -22.64 -1.27
C PRO A 108 -12.14 -24.02 -1.03
N ARG A 109 -13.46 -24.06 -0.82
CA ARG A 109 -14.23 -25.29 -0.60
C ARG A 109 -15.49 -25.30 -1.46
N VAL A 110 -15.82 -26.47 -2.00
CA VAL A 110 -17.06 -26.73 -2.74
C VAL A 110 -17.73 -27.94 -2.08
N PHE A 111 -18.97 -27.77 -1.61
CA PHE A 111 -19.68 -28.77 -0.79
C PHE A 111 -18.86 -29.33 0.40
N GLY A 112 -18.02 -28.48 1.02
CA GLY A 112 -17.16 -28.85 2.16
C GLY A 112 -15.80 -29.45 1.80
N PHE A 113 -15.63 -29.94 0.56
CA PHE A 113 -14.37 -30.49 0.07
C PHE A 113 -13.40 -29.38 -0.35
N LYS A 114 -12.13 -29.53 0.01
CA LYS A 114 -11.07 -28.62 -0.43
C LYS A 114 -10.80 -28.84 -1.91
N LEU A 115 -10.66 -27.76 -2.69
CA LEU A 115 -10.23 -27.87 -4.08
C LEU A 115 -8.76 -28.29 -4.16
N HIS A 116 -8.44 -29.20 -5.07
CA HIS A 116 -7.06 -29.55 -5.40
C HIS A 116 -6.35 -28.35 -6.04
N LYS A 117 -5.06 -28.17 -5.77
CA LYS A 117 -4.27 -27.14 -6.44
C LYS A 117 -4.04 -27.58 -7.89
N PRO A 118 -4.26 -26.73 -8.90
CA PRO A 118 -3.87 -27.06 -10.26
C PRO A 118 -2.35 -27.33 -10.29
N SER A 119 -1.97 -28.39 -11.01
CA SER A 119 -0.59 -28.84 -11.21
C SER A 119 0.28 -27.80 -11.88
#